data_AF-A0A2M8DXG5-F1
#
_entry.id   AF-A0A2M8DXG5-F1
#
_cell.length_a   1.000
_cell.length_b   1.000
_cell.length_c   1.000
_cell.angle_alpha   90.00
_cell.angle_beta   90.00
_cell.angle_gamma   90.00
#
_symmetry.space_group_name_H-M   'P 1'
#
loop_
_entity.id
_entity.type
_entity.pdbx_description
1 polymer ?
#
loop_
_entity_poly.entity_id
_entity_poly.type
_entity_poly.pdbx_seq_one_letter_code
_entity_poly.pdbx_strand_id
1 'polypeptide(L)'
;MQENQEVSHYQRIGGEAKVRELVRRFYELMDALPEAYGIRKLHAADLQSANDKLFMFLSGWLGGPQLFVEAFGHPMLRRRHLPFAIG
;
A
#
# COMPACT_ATOMS: atom_id res chain seq x y z
N MET A 1 -12.77 0.91 34.24
CA MET A 1 -11.77 1.72 33.49
C MET A 1 -12.25 1.71 32.06
N GLN A 2 -12.74 2.84 31.54
CA GLN A 2 -13.08 2.95 30.12
C GLN A 2 -11.76 3.11 29.36
N GLU A 3 -11.35 2.07 28.64
CA GLU A 3 -10.30 2.19 27.63
C GLU A 3 -10.82 3.16 26.57
N ASN A 4 -10.20 4.35 26.52
CA ASN A 4 -10.32 5.24 25.39
C ASN A 4 -9.71 4.49 24.20
N GLN A 5 -10.55 3.80 23.41
CA GLN A 5 -10.06 3.16 22.19
C GLN A 5 -9.64 4.26 21.23
N GLU A 6 -8.34 4.51 21.15
CA GLU A 6 -7.79 5.42 20.14
C GLU A 6 -8.21 4.92 18.76
N VAL A 7 -8.99 5.75 18.08
CA VAL A 7 -9.43 5.52 16.70
C VAL A 7 -8.19 5.31 15.84
N SER A 8 -8.07 4.14 15.20
CA SER A 8 -6.89 3.79 14.42
C SER A 8 -6.66 4.80 13.29
N HIS A 9 -5.42 4.94 12.82
CA HIS A 9 -5.14 5.81 11.67
C HIS A 9 -6.00 5.43 10.47
N TYR A 10 -6.22 4.14 10.26
CA TYR A 10 -7.12 3.61 9.24
C TYR A 10 -8.53 4.20 9.35
N GLN A 11 -9.13 4.22 10.55
CA GLN A 11 -10.44 4.84 10.75
C GLN A 11 -10.38 6.37 10.60
N ARG A 12 -9.35 7.03 11.12
CA ARG A 12 -9.18 8.50 11.04
C ARG A 12 -9.11 9.02 9.60
N ILE A 13 -8.53 8.26 8.68
CA ILE A 13 -8.45 8.65 7.26
C ILE A 13 -9.72 8.31 6.46
N GLY A 14 -10.69 7.60 7.05
CA GLY A 14 -11.94 7.19 6.39
C GLY A 14 -11.98 5.73 5.92
N GLY A 15 -11.12 4.87 6.47
CA GLY A 15 -11.17 3.42 6.30
C GLY A 15 -10.88 2.94 4.87
N GLU A 16 -11.49 1.80 4.52
CA GLU A 16 -11.18 1.05 3.29
C GLU A 16 -11.26 1.92 2.03
N ALA A 17 -12.37 2.65 1.88
CA ALA A 17 -12.64 3.45 0.70
C ALA A 17 -11.54 4.49 0.46
N LYS A 18 -11.04 5.12 1.53
CA LYS A 18 -10.02 6.16 1.44
C LYS A 18 -8.61 5.60 1.24
N VAL A 19 -8.29 4.44 1.80
CA VAL A 19 -7.04 3.74 1.48
C VAL A 19 -7.03 3.29 0.01
N ARG A 20 -8.13 2.72 -0.49
CA ARG A 20 -8.25 2.33 -1.91
C ARG A 20 -8.09 3.53 -2.83
N GLU A 21 -8.75 4.66 -2.50
CA GLU A 21 -8.63 5.90 -3.27
C GLU A 21 -7.20 6.42 -3.30
N LEU A 22 -6.52 6.45 -2.15
CA LEU A 22 -5.11 6.85 -2.03
C LEU A 22 -4.20 5.98 -2.91
N VAL A 23 -4.34 4.66 -2.82
CA VAL A 23 -3.49 3.71 -3.56
C VAL A 23 -3.77 3.75 -5.05
N ARG A 24 -5.05 3.85 -5.46
CA ARG A 24 -5.42 4.11 -6.85
C ARG A 24 -4.75 5.37 -7.37
N ARG A 25 -4.86 6.48 -6.64
CA ARG A 25 -4.26 7.75 -7.06
C ARG A 25 -2.73 7.67 -7.14
N PHE A 26 -2.09 6.96 -6.21
CA PHE A 26 -0.64 6.74 -6.23
C PHE A 26 -0.16 6.07 -7.53
N TYR A 27 -0.82 4.98 -7.95
CA TYR A 27 -0.44 4.27 -9.18
C TYR A 27 -0.86 5.04 -10.46
N GLU A 28 -1.98 5.76 -10.44
CA GLU A 28 -2.34 6.67 -11.55
C GLU A 28 -1.28 7.74 -11.78
N LEU A 29 -0.78 8.35 -10.70
CA LEU A 29 0.28 9.35 -10.78
C LEU A 29 1.61 8.72 -11.24
N MET A 30 1.96 7.53 -10.74
CA MET A 30 3.16 6.80 -11.19
C MET A 30 3.10 6.49 -12.70
N ASP A 31 1.93 6.16 -13.23
CA ASP A 31 1.73 5.80 -14.64
C ASP A 31 1.74 7.04 -15.56
N ALA A 32 1.25 8.18 -15.07
CA ALA A 32 1.07 9.40 -15.88
C ALA A 32 2.24 10.40 -15.83
N LEU A 33 2.95 10.50 -14.72
CA LEU A 33 3.95 11.55 -14.50
C LEU A 33 5.30 11.21 -15.16
N PRO A 34 5.86 12.08 -16.04
CA PRO A 34 7.16 11.86 -16.66
C PRO A 34 8.30 11.65 -15.65
N GLU A 35 8.27 12.36 -14.53
CA GLU A 35 9.23 12.24 -13.43
C GLU A 35 9.21 10.87 -12.74
N ALA A 36 8.09 10.13 -12.83
CA ALA A 36 7.94 8.80 -12.26
C ALA A 36 8.35 7.67 -13.23
N TYR A 37 8.67 8.00 -14.49
CA TYR A 37 8.89 7.03 -15.56
C TYR A 37 9.96 5.97 -15.24
N GLY A 38 11.03 6.36 -14.52
CA GLY A 38 12.07 5.44 -14.08
C GLY A 38 11.54 4.33 -13.17
N ILE A 39 10.77 4.70 -12.14
CA ILE A 39 10.16 3.76 -11.19
C ILE A 39 9.04 2.96 -11.87
N ARG A 40 8.27 3.60 -12.76
CA ARG A 40 7.18 2.95 -13.49
C ARG A 40 7.66 1.77 -14.33
N LYS A 41 8.85 1.85 -14.91
CA LYS A 41 9.49 0.76 -15.67
C LYS A 41 9.85 -0.47 -14.83
N LEU A 42 9.99 -0.32 -13.52
CA LEU A 42 10.25 -1.44 -12.61
C LEU A 42 8.98 -2.23 -12.27
N HIS A 43 7.81 -1.71 -12.63
CA HIS A 43 6.51 -2.34 -12.40
C HIS A 43 6.03 -3.08 -13.64
N ALA A 44 5.15 -4.07 -13.45
CA ALA A 44 4.48 -4.76 -14.54
C ALA A 44 3.66 -3.79 -15.41
N ALA A 45 3.34 -4.19 -16.64
CA ALA A 45 2.52 -3.38 -17.53
C ALA A 45 1.15 -3.09 -16.90
N ASP A 46 0.50 -4.14 -16.37
CA ASP A 46 -0.70 -4.03 -15.54
C ASP A 46 -0.32 -3.79 -14.07
N LEU A 47 -0.83 -2.71 -13.50
CA LEU A 47 -0.57 -2.28 -12.13
C LEU A 47 -1.55 -2.84 -11.10
N GLN A 48 -2.60 -3.57 -11.52
CA GLN A 48 -3.67 -4.03 -10.62
C GLN A 48 -3.13 -4.84 -9.44
N SER A 49 -2.23 -5.79 -9.67
CA SER A 49 -1.63 -6.59 -8.59
C SER A 49 -0.80 -5.74 -7.61
N ALA A 50 -0.11 -4.72 -8.10
CA ALA A 50 0.67 -3.81 -7.27
C ALA A 50 -0.24 -2.90 -6.44
N ASN A 51 -1.36 -2.46 -7.03
CA ASN A 51 -2.42 -1.73 -6.37
C ASN A 51 -3.01 -2.52 -5.20
N ASP A 52 -3.47 -3.74 -5.46
CA ASP A 52 -4.10 -4.58 -4.45
C ASP A 52 -3.15 -4.88 -3.29
N LYS A 53 -1.88 -5.23 -3.59
CA LYS A 53 -0.88 -5.52 -2.55
C LYS A 53 -0.56 -4.29 -1.70
N LEU A 54 -0.47 -3.10 -2.30
CA LEU A 54 -0.21 -1.87 -1.54
C LEU A 54 -1.42 -1.50 -0.67
N PHE A 55 -2.65 -1.64 -1.19
CA PHE A 55 -3.86 -1.46 -0.40
C PHE A 55 -3.90 -2.41 0.80
N MET A 56 -3.68 -3.70 0.58
CA MET A 56 -3.67 -4.72 1.64
C MET A 56 -2.60 -4.41 2.68
N PHE A 57 -1.42 -3.95 2.25
CA PHE A 57 -0.34 -3.57 3.16
C PHE A 57 -0.72 -2.34 4.00
N LEU A 58 -1.20 -1.27 3.38
CA LEU A 58 -1.59 -0.04 4.10
C LEU A 58 -2.81 -0.24 5.00
N SER A 59 -3.74 -1.13 4.63
CA SER A 59 -4.86 -1.52 5.49
C SER A 59 -4.37 -1.98 6.86
N GLY A 60 -3.47 -2.96 6.90
CA GLY A 60 -2.93 -3.45 8.17
C GLY A 60 -1.99 -2.45 8.83
N TRP A 61 -1.11 -1.81 8.06
CA TRP A 61 -0.11 -0.88 8.58
C TRP A 61 -0.73 0.33 9.30
N LEU A 62 -1.90 0.81 8.85
CA LEU A 62 -2.65 1.91 9.47
C LEU A 62 -3.53 1.47 10.65
N GLY A 63 -3.51 0.19 11.03
CA GLY A 63 -4.32 -0.37 12.12
C GLY A 63 -5.73 -0.77 11.70
N GLY A 64 -5.94 -1.12 10.43
CA GLY A 64 -7.13 -1.79 9.92
C GLY A 64 -6.95 -3.31 9.82
N PRO A 65 -7.75 -4.01 8.98
CA PRO A 65 -7.61 -5.44 8.76
C PRO A 65 -6.23 -5.85 8.22
N GLN A 66 -5.69 -6.98 8.71
CA GLN A 66 -4.34 -7.49 8.42
C GLN A 66 -4.24 -8.24 7.09
N LEU A 67 -4.91 -7.75 6.05
CA LEU A 67 -5.11 -8.42 4.76
C LEU A 67 -3.81 -8.92 4.12
N PHE A 68 -2.75 -8.10 4.17
CA PHE A 68 -1.46 -8.48 3.58
C PHE A 68 -0.80 -9.64 4.33
N VAL A 69 -0.87 -9.64 5.66
CA VAL A 69 -0.25 -10.68 6.48
C VAL A 69 -1.03 -11.98 6.35
N GLU A 70 -2.36 -11.90 6.29
CA GLU A 70 -3.23 -13.06 6.07
C GLU A 70 -2.95 -13.74 4.72
N ALA A 71 -2.73 -12.95 3.66
CA ALA A 71 -2.48 -13.50 2.32
C ALA A 71 -1.01 -13.87 2.04
N PHE A 72 -0.04 -13.14 2.60
CA PHE A 72 1.37 -13.22 2.20
C PHE A 72 2.35 -13.41 3.37
N GLY A 73 1.87 -13.51 4.60
CA GLY A 73 2.69 -13.58 5.81
C GLY A 73 3.44 -12.29 6.11
N HIS A 74 4.48 -12.39 6.94
CA HIS A 74 5.22 -11.21 7.43
C HIS A 74 5.71 -10.29 6.29
N PRO A 75 5.58 -8.95 6.38
CA PRO A 75 5.85 -8.03 5.27
C PRO A 75 7.27 -8.02 4.71
N MET A 76 8.31 -8.22 5.54
CA MET A 76 9.72 -8.34 5.12
C MET A 76 10.12 -7.39 3.97
N LEU A 77 9.73 -6.11 4.06
CA LEU A 77 9.70 -5.20 2.91
C LEU A 77 11.06 -5.11 2.21
N ARG A 78 12.15 -4.94 2.98
CA ARG A 78 13.51 -4.90 2.43
C ARG A 78 13.83 -6.15 1.60
N ARG A 79 13.48 -7.35 2.07
CA ARG A 79 13.74 -8.60 1.35
C ARG A 79 12.94 -8.68 0.06
N ARG A 80 11.68 -8.22 0.07
CA ARG A 80 10.82 -8.19 -1.13
C ARG A 80 11.27 -7.16 -2.17
N HIS A 81 11.96 -6.10 -1.74
CA HIS A 81 12.48 -5.05 -2.63
C HIS A 81 13.95 -5.25 -3.04
N LEU A 82 14.68 -6.19 -2.41
CA LEU A 82 16.08 -6.51 -2.71
C LEU A 82 16.37 -6.83 -4.19
N PRO A 83 15.47 -7.47 -4.96
CA PRO A 83 15.72 -7.73 -6.39
C PRO A 83 15.77 -6.49 -7.28
N PHE A 84 15.37 -5.32 -6.77
CA PHE A 84 15.31 -4.08 -7.54
C PHE A 84 16.41 -3.11 -7.11
N ALA A 85 17.01 -2.41 -8.07
CA ALA A 85 17.99 -1.37 -7.80
C ALA A 85 17.27 -0.09 -7.33
N ILE A 86 17.13 0.05 -6.01
CA ILE A 86 16.52 1.20 -5.34
C ILE A 86 17.58 1.82 -4.43
N GLY A 87 18.14 2.96 -4.83
CA GLY A 87 19.23 3.64 -4.11
C GLY A 87 19.90 4.71 -4.95
#